data_AF-A0A317WCT0-F1
#
_entry.id   AF-A0A317WCT0-F1
#
_cell.length_a   1.000
_cell.length_b   1.000
_cell.length_c   1.000
_cell.angle_alpha   90.00
_cell.angle_beta   90.00
_cell.angle_gamma   90.00
#
_symmetry.space_group_name_H-M   'P 1'
#
loop_
_entity.id
_entity.type
_entity.pdbx_description
1 polymer ?
#
loop_
_entity_poly.entity_id
_entity_poly.type
_entity_poly.pdbx_seq_one_letter_code
_entity_poly.pdbx_strand_id
1 'polypeptide(L)'
;MWFLRAVLLPLPGMRHFVDHINVLVQQWEKVYRMHIAWLKDVVPEERLVVVDVKEGWEPLCRALGKEVPKDIPFPRINDAEAIDRTAKVYISRGMDMGICRNHMF
;
A
#
# COMPACT_ATOMS: atom_id res chain seq x y z
N MET A 1 -3.85 -7.27 9.18
CA MET A 1 -3.33 -6.30 10.17
C MET A 1 -4.13 -6.18 11.48
N TRP A 2 -5.15 -7.00 11.76
CA TRP A 2 -5.93 -6.88 13.00
C TRP A 2 -5.08 -7.06 14.28
N PHE A 3 -4.01 -7.85 14.20
CA PHE A 3 -3.10 -8.15 15.30
C PHE A 3 -2.25 -6.96 15.78
N LEU A 4 -2.11 -5.89 14.97
CA LEU A 4 -1.31 -4.70 15.34
C LEU A 4 -1.84 -4.01 16.59
N ARG A 5 -3.17 -4.00 16.79
CA ARG A 5 -3.77 -3.42 18.00
C ARG A 5 -3.29 -4.12 19.27
N ALA A 6 -3.15 -5.44 19.23
CA ALA A 6 -2.65 -6.22 20.35
C ALA A 6 -1.14 -5.98 20.57
N VAL A 7 -0.36 -6.00 19.49
CA VAL A 7 1.11 -5.80 19.53
C VAL A 7 1.51 -4.42 20.03
N LEU A 8 0.79 -3.37 19.64
CA LEU A 8 1.11 -1.98 20.00
C LEU A 8 0.54 -1.55 21.34
N LEU A 9 -0.39 -2.31 21.93
CA LEU A 9 -1.01 -2.01 23.21
C LEU A 9 0.00 -1.69 24.34
N PRO A 10 1.08 -2.45 24.56
CA PRO A 10 2.04 -2.14 25.63
C PRO A 10 2.91 -0.90 25.37
N LEU A 11 2.89 -0.32 24.15
CA LEU A 11 3.72 0.82 23.77
C LEU A 11 2.91 2.12 23.89
N PRO A 12 3.09 2.96 24.93
CA PRO A 12 2.21 4.10 25.20
C PRO A 12 2.09 5.08 24.02
N GLY A 13 3.21 5.35 23.32
CA GLY A 13 3.22 6.24 22.15
C GLY A 13 2.62 5.64 20.88
N MET A 14 2.44 4.32 20.80
CA MET A 14 2.00 3.62 19.59
C MET A 14 0.67 2.87 19.75
N ARG A 15 0.15 2.73 20.97
CA ARG A 15 -1.12 2.05 21.28
C ARG A 15 -2.29 2.50 20.41
N HIS A 16 -2.37 3.79 20.10
CA HIS A 16 -3.46 4.39 19.32
C HIS A 16 -3.17 4.50 17.82
N PHE A 17 -2.02 4.01 17.37
CA PHE A 17 -1.59 4.12 15.97
C PHE A 17 -2.63 3.60 14.98
N VAL A 18 -3.19 2.41 15.23
CA VAL A 18 -4.20 1.81 14.32
C VAL A 18 -5.46 2.67 14.26
N ASP A 19 -5.88 3.26 15.38
CA ASP A 19 -7.07 4.11 15.42
C ASP A 19 -6.85 5.43 14.68
N HIS A 20 -5.66 6.03 14.81
CA HIS A 20 -5.28 7.21 14.05
C HIS A 20 -5.26 6.94 12.54
N ILE A 21 -4.67 5.81 12.12
CA ILE A 21 -4.69 5.41 10.70
C ILE A 21 -6.12 5.23 10.21
N ASN A 22 -7.00 4.57 10.98
CA ASN A 22 -8.39 4.37 10.59
C ASN A 22 -9.12 5.70 10.37
N VAL A 23 -8.88 6.71 11.20
CA VAL A 23 -9.46 8.05 11.01
C VAL A 23 -8.93 8.70 9.72
N LEU A 24 -7.64 8.56 9.41
CA LEU A 24 -7.06 9.11 8.17
C LEU A 24 -7.63 8.42 6.93
N VAL A 25 -7.83 7.11 6.96
CA VAL A 25 -8.38 6.33 5.83
C VAL A 25 -9.78 6.82 5.44
N GLN A 26 -10.60 7.25 6.40
CA GLN A 26 -11.94 7.81 6.13
C GLN A 26 -11.89 9.05 5.22
N GLN A 27 -10.78 9.78 5.20
CA GLN A 27 -10.63 10.99 4.38
C GLN A 27 -10.13 10.69 2.97
N TRP A 28 -9.56 9.51 2.72
CA TRP A 28 -8.86 9.19 1.48
C TRP A 28 -9.77 9.19 0.26
N GLU A 29 -11.04 8.78 0.38
CA GLU A 29 -11.97 8.80 -0.75
C GLU A 29 -12.16 10.23 -1.28
N LYS A 30 -12.37 11.18 -0.38
CA LYS A 30 -12.54 12.59 -0.74
C LYS A 30 -11.28 13.14 -1.42
N VAL A 31 -10.11 12.90 -0.81
CA VAL A 31 -8.83 13.38 -1.35
C VAL A 31 -8.55 12.76 -2.73
N TYR A 32 -8.80 11.46 -2.89
CA TYR A 32 -8.66 10.74 -4.15
C TYR A 32 -9.55 11.35 -5.24
N ARG A 33 -10.84 11.53 -4.97
CA ARG A 33 -11.79 12.12 -5.94
C ARG A 33 -11.38 13.54 -6.35
N MET A 34 -11.00 14.37 -5.37
CA MET A 34 -10.51 15.73 -5.64
C MET A 34 -9.24 15.71 -6.51
N HIS A 35 -8.30 14.81 -6.22
CA HIS A 35 -7.07 14.69 -6.99
C HIS A 35 -7.33 14.22 -8.43
N ILE A 36 -8.18 13.22 -8.64
CA ILE A 36 -8.56 12.75 -9.98
C ILE A 36 -9.28 13.85 -10.76
N ALA A 37 -10.19 14.61 -10.12
CA ALA A 37 -10.86 15.73 -10.76
C ALA A 37 -9.86 16.82 -11.17
N TRP A 38 -8.93 17.16 -10.28
CA TRP A 38 -7.86 18.11 -10.57
C TRP A 38 -6.97 17.64 -11.72
N LEU A 39 -6.57 16.36 -11.77
CA LEU A 39 -5.79 15.81 -12.88
C LEU A 39 -6.51 15.94 -14.22
N LYS A 40 -7.83 15.72 -14.26
CA LYS A 40 -8.64 15.88 -15.47
C LYS A 40 -8.77 17.34 -15.92
N ASP A 41 -8.64 18.28 -14.99
CA ASP A 41 -8.72 19.72 -15.28
C ASP A 41 -7.38 20.27 -15.80
N VAL A 42 -6.26 19.85 -15.20
CA VAL A 42 -4.94 20.43 -15.49
C VAL A 42 -4.11 19.68 -16.53
N VAL A 43 -4.40 18.40 -16.79
CA VAL A 43 -3.68 17.59 -17.78
C VAL A 43 -4.47 17.59 -19.09
N PRO A 44 -3.86 17.98 -20.23
CA PRO A 44 -4.51 17.85 -21.53
C PRO A 44 -5.00 16.42 -21.77
N GLU A 45 -6.21 16.28 -22.32
CA GLU A 45 -6.89 14.98 -22.46
C GLU A 45 -6.04 13.98 -23.26
N GLU A 46 -5.36 14.44 -24.31
CA GLU A 46 -4.47 13.63 -25.15
C GLU A 46 -3.21 13.12 -24.42
N ARG A 47 -2.92 13.64 -23.22
CA ARG A 47 -1.81 13.22 -22.36
C ARG A 47 -2.27 12.51 -21.09
N LEU A 48 -3.57 12.33 -20.89
CA LEU A 48 -4.14 11.69 -19.72
C LEU A 48 -4.74 10.33 -20.09
N VAL A 49 -4.22 9.27 -19.48
CA VAL A 49 -4.79 7.92 -19.61
C VAL A 49 -5.08 7.36 -18.22
N VAL A 50 -6.29 6.85 -18.04
CA VAL A 50 -6.69 6.13 -16.83
C VAL A 50 -6.59 4.63 -17.12
N VAL A 51 -5.79 3.91 -16.32
CA VAL A 51 -5.56 2.47 -16.45
C VAL A 51 -6.04 1.78 -15.17
N ASP A 52 -6.94 0.80 -15.27
CA ASP A 52 -7.16 -0.14 -14.17
C ASP A 52 -6.06 -1.21 -14.18
N VAL A 53 -5.25 -1.23 -13.13
CA VAL A 53 -4.16 -2.21 -12.95
C VAL A 53 -4.64 -3.67 -12.93
N LYS A 54 -5.95 -3.91 -12.75
CA LYS A 54 -6.54 -5.25 -12.85
C LYS A 54 -6.66 -5.75 -14.28
N GLU A 55 -6.67 -4.86 -15.27
CA GLU A 55 -6.75 -5.19 -16.69
C GLU A 55 -5.39 -5.63 -17.28
N GLY A 56 -4.30 -5.50 -16.52
CA GLY A 56 -2.98 -5.96 -16.91
C GLY A 56 -2.28 -5.04 -17.90
N TRP A 57 -1.47 -5.62 -18.79
CA TRP A 57 -0.57 -4.85 -19.68
C TRP A 57 -1.30 -4.09 -20.79
N GLU A 58 -2.45 -4.59 -21.24
CA GLU A 58 -3.04 -4.14 -22.51
C GLU A 58 -3.38 -2.64 -22.55
N PRO A 59 -4.08 -2.06 -21.55
CA PRO A 59 -4.45 -0.64 -21.64
C PRO A 59 -3.23 0.29 -21.51
N LEU A 60 -2.25 -0.10 -20.70
CA LEU A 60 -1.00 0.64 -20.52
C LEU A 60 -0.13 0.63 -21.78
N CYS A 61 0.08 -0.55 -22.38
CA CYS A 61 0.86 -0.69 -23.60
C CYS A 61 0.22 0.06 -24.77
N ARG A 62 -1.11 -0.02 -24.91
CA ARG A 62 -1.87 0.74 -25.91
C ARG A 62 -1.67 2.25 -25.78
N ALA A 63 -1.79 2.76 -24.56
CA ALA A 63 -1.58 4.18 -24.26
C ALA A 63 -0.16 4.66 -24.58
N LEU A 64 0.84 3.80 -24.38
CA LEU A 64 2.25 4.11 -24.64
C LEU A 64 2.70 3.80 -26.09
N GLY A 65 1.82 3.25 -26.93
CA GLY A 65 2.17 2.79 -28.27
C GLY A 65 3.22 1.68 -28.27
N LYS A 66 3.16 0.78 -27.28
CA LYS A 66 4.08 -0.35 -27.11
C LYS A 66 3.38 -1.68 -27.31
N GLU A 67 4.15 -2.69 -27.68
CA GLU A 67 3.66 -4.07 -27.73
C GLU A 67 3.46 -4.63 -26.30
N VAL A 68 2.47 -5.50 -26.14
CA VAL A 68 2.24 -6.23 -24.89
C VAL A 68 3.30 -7.33 -24.75
N PRO A 69 4.03 -7.42 -23.61
CA PRO A 69 4.94 -8.52 -23.36
C PRO A 69 4.23 -9.88 -23.39
N LYS A 70 4.77 -10.85 -24.15
CA LYS A 70 4.16 -12.18 -24.29
C LYS A 70 4.40 -13.08 -23.08
N ASP A 71 5.61 -13.03 -22.53
CA ASP A 71 6.08 -14.00 -21.52
C ASP A 71 6.19 -13.39 -20.10
N ILE A 72 5.84 -12.12 -19.93
CA ILE A 72 5.96 -11.39 -18.65
C ILE A 72 4.56 -11.09 -18.11
N PRO A 73 4.12 -11.73 -17.00
CA PRO A 73 2.84 -11.42 -16.40
C PRO A 73 2.83 -10.00 -15.82
N PHE A 74 1.66 -9.38 -15.74
CA PHE A 74 1.53 -8.07 -15.09
C PHE A 74 1.88 -8.20 -13.59
N PRO A 75 2.76 -7.35 -13.04
CA PRO A 75 3.31 -7.54 -11.71
C PRO A 75 2.23 -7.37 -10.62
N ARG A 76 2.18 -8.34 -9.69
CA ARG A 76 1.32 -8.30 -8.50
C ARG A 76 2.14 -8.54 -7.23
N ILE A 77 3.05 -7.63 -6.95
CA ILE A 77 4.02 -7.78 -5.85
C ILE A 77 3.67 -6.97 -4.59
N ASN A 78 2.76 -6.00 -4.71
CA ASN A 78 2.41 -5.06 -3.64
C ASN A 78 0.90 -5.10 -3.34
N ASP A 79 0.37 -6.31 -3.16
CA ASP A 79 -1.02 -6.48 -2.73
C ASP A 79 -1.17 -6.46 -1.19
N ALA A 80 -2.41 -6.43 -0.73
CA ALA A 80 -2.72 -6.36 0.70
C ALA A 80 -2.15 -7.56 1.49
N GLU A 81 -2.08 -8.73 0.85
CA GLU A 81 -1.54 -9.94 1.48
C GLU A 81 -0.01 -9.86 1.62
N ALA A 82 0.69 -9.37 0.59
CA ALA A 82 2.13 -9.12 0.63
C ALA A 82 2.49 -8.15 1.76
N ILE A 83 1.72 -7.08 1.93
CA ILE A 83 1.90 -6.12 3.03
C ILE A 83 1.64 -6.77 4.40
N ASP A 84 0.58 -7.57 4.55
CA ASP A 84 0.29 -8.30 5.80
C ASP A 84 1.41 -9.29 6.16
N ARG A 85 1.90 -10.07 5.18
CA ARG A 85 3.06 -10.98 5.36
C ARG A 85 4.31 -10.20 5.79
N THR A 86 4.60 -9.11 5.10
CA THR A 86 5.78 -8.27 5.36
C THR A 86 5.75 -7.69 6.77
N ALA A 87 4.62 -7.14 7.20
CA ALA A 87 4.48 -6.61 8.56
C ALA A 87 4.65 -7.71 9.62
N LYS A 88 4.04 -8.89 9.43
CA LYS A 88 4.23 -10.03 10.34
C LYS A 88 5.72 -10.37 10.50
N VAL A 89 6.46 -10.48 9.40
CA VAL A 89 7.89 -10.82 9.43
C VAL A 89 8.71 -9.78 10.20
N TYR A 90 8.52 -8.49 9.91
CA TYR A 90 9.29 -7.44 10.59
C TYR A 90 8.93 -7.31 12.07
N ILE A 91 7.66 -7.51 12.42
CA ILE A 91 7.20 -7.47 13.82
C ILE A 91 7.77 -8.66 14.60
N SER A 92 7.68 -9.88 14.07
CA SER A 92 8.28 -11.06 14.71
C SER A 92 9.78 -10.88 14.93
N ARG A 93 10.52 -10.47 13.90
CA ARG A 93 11.96 -10.22 14.02
C ARG A 93 12.30 -9.13 15.03
N GLY A 94 11.51 -8.05 15.08
CA GLY A 94 11.68 -6.98 16.05
C GLY A 94 11.47 -7.45 17.49
N MET A 95 10.47 -8.31 17.72
CA MET A 95 10.22 -8.94 19.02
C MET A 95 11.35 -9.90 19.41
N ASP A 96 11.79 -10.77 18.50
CA ASP A 96 12.89 -11.71 18.76
C ASP A 96 14.19 -10.99 19.11
N MET A 97 14.54 -9.93 18.36
CA MET A 97 15.72 -9.11 18.67
C MET A 97 15.59 -8.34 20.00
N GLY A 98 14.38 -7.91 20.38
CA GLY A 98 14.12 -7.27 21.67
C GLY A 98 14.27 -8.24 22.84
N ILE A 99 13.78 -9.47 22.70
CA ILE A 99 13.91 -10.54 23.69
C ILE A 99 15.38 -10.95 23.85
N CYS A 100 16.12 -11.13 22.75
CA CYS A 100 17.55 -11.43 22.80
C CYS A 100 18.39 -10.32 23.44
N ARG A 101 17.95 -9.06 23.36
CA ARG A 101 18.63 -7.93 24.05
C ARG A 101 18.38 -7.88 25.55
N ASN A 102 17.23 -8.38 26.01
CA ASN A 102 16.86 -8.40 27.44
C ASN A 102 17.37 -9.64 28.20
N HIS A 103 17.94 -10.64 27.52
CA HIS A 103 18.55 -11.83 28.15
C HIS A 103 20.08 -11.76 28.28
N MET A 104 20.70 -10.60 28.02
CA MET A 104 22.14 -10.36 28.19
C MET A 104 22.43 -9.40 29.37
N PHE A 105 21.59 -9.43 30.40
CA PHE A 105 21.85 -8.85 31.72
C PHE A 105 21.26 -9.76 32.80
#